data_AF-A0A2M8F3G1-F1
#
_entry.id   AF-A0A2M8F3G1-F1
#
_cell.length_a   1.000
_cell.length_b   1.000
_cell.length_c   1.000
_cell.angle_alpha   90.00
_cell.angle_beta   90.00
_cell.angle_gamma   90.00
#
_symmetry.space_group_name_H-M   'P 1'
#
loop_
_entity.id
_entity.type
_entity.pdbx_description
1 polymer ?
#
loop_
_entity_poly.entity_id
_entity_poly.type
_entity_poly.pdbx_seq_one_letter_code
_entity_poly.pdbx_strand_id
1 'polypeptide(L)'
;MSNRRSRFKFILLFFVIVGVIDTGYLTYKHFFQPIGICLAGPFGDCGKVLSSEYSMLFGVPLALLGMLHYLWMGTLVWLSYSLGSDIYKRFAFIQSALGVVISLYLTYLQFFVIKSLCPYCLFSALLSVVMYVLIRKEWHDEYKSFILAKIELGYKLFAKPLFFILPPEWVHEQAMFWGELAGNISWKRASLEFMYSFKHPAIKQKIAGITFENPIGLSAGYDYMSAFTQILPSIGFGFETVGTISNMPFEGNKKPRLGRLPLSRSLLVNKGFRNPGADVTIKKLKRMSFEFPLGISIGKTNSIEIAGTQKDAVSDVVEAFKKFQKGRLKNAYYELNISCPNLEGGVSFYPSNELNALLNAVGKLKIKKPVFVKMPIEKSDTEVRAMLDVIVKHKWITGVIFGNLQKDRKDPSFVQDEILTAGVGNFSGKPTFRRSNELIKLAYSEYGKKLIIIGCGGVFTAEDAYRKIRLGATLIQMITGMIFEGPQRITQINRGLVDLLQADGYSHISEAVGVDA
;
A
#
# COMPACT_ATOMS: atom_id res chain seq x y z
N MET A 1 2.57 -12.13 -26.14
CA MET A 1 2.14 -12.87 -24.92
C MET A 1 1.62 -14.29 -25.20
N SER A 2 0.89 -14.52 -26.31
CA SER A 2 0.34 -15.85 -26.68
C SER A 2 1.37 -16.99 -26.70
N ASN A 3 2.53 -16.79 -27.35
CA ASN A 3 3.52 -17.86 -27.53
C ASN A 3 4.22 -18.31 -26.22
N ARG A 4 4.33 -17.41 -25.23
CA ARG A 4 4.94 -17.71 -23.91
C ARG A 4 4.00 -18.51 -23.01
N ARG A 5 2.71 -18.13 -22.96
CA ARG A 5 1.67 -18.86 -22.21
C ARG A 5 1.49 -20.28 -22.74
N SER A 6 1.56 -20.44 -24.06
CA SER A 6 1.51 -21.76 -24.71
C SER A 6 2.64 -22.68 -24.24
N ARG A 7 3.88 -22.19 -24.18
CA ARG A 7 5.04 -22.98 -23.73
C ARG A 7 4.95 -23.42 -22.27
N PHE A 8 4.54 -22.53 -21.35
CA PHE A 8 4.43 -22.87 -19.93
C PHE A 8 3.32 -23.89 -19.65
N LYS A 9 2.22 -23.84 -20.40
CA LYS A 9 1.18 -24.88 -20.36
C LYS A 9 1.76 -26.27 -20.64
N PHE A 10 2.53 -26.41 -21.72
CA PHE A 10 3.14 -27.71 -22.07
C PHE A 10 4.15 -28.18 -21.03
N ILE A 11 4.97 -27.28 -20.48
CA ILE A 11 5.93 -27.61 -19.42
C ILE A 11 5.20 -28.15 -18.18
N LEU A 12 4.15 -27.46 -17.70
CA LEU A 12 3.37 -27.92 -16.55
C LEU A 12 2.70 -29.27 -16.79
N LEU A 13 2.10 -29.47 -17.97
CA LEU A 13 1.46 -30.73 -18.33
C LEU A 13 2.49 -31.88 -18.45
N PHE A 14 3.69 -31.61 -18.93
CA PHE A 14 4.78 -32.59 -18.97
C PHE A 14 5.11 -33.11 -17.57
N PHE A 15 5.33 -32.21 -16.59
CA PHE A 15 5.60 -32.62 -15.21
C PHE A 15 4.43 -33.37 -14.55
N VAL A 16 3.19 -33.00 -14.88
CA VAL A 16 2.01 -33.77 -14.47
C VAL A 16 2.06 -35.20 -15.01
N ILE A 17 2.31 -35.37 -16.30
CA ILE A 17 2.37 -36.70 -16.93
C ILE A 17 3.48 -37.55 -16.29
N VAL A 18 4.67 -36.97 -16.08
CA VAL A 18 5.79 -37.66 -15.41
C VAL A 18 5.38 -38.09 -13.99
N GLY A 19 4.70 -37.23 -13.22
CA GLY A 19 4.20 -37.57 -11.88
C GLY A 19 3.15 -38.67 -11.89
N VAL A 20 2.23 -38.68 -12.87
CA VAL A 20 1.24 -39.75 -13.06
C VAL A 20 1.93 -41.07 -13.40
N ILE A 21 2.95 -41.07 -14.26
CA ILE A 21 3.70 -42.29 -14.62
C ILE A 21 4.44 -42.85 -13.40
N ASP A 22 5.14 -42.00 -12.64
CA ASP A 22 5.88 -42.38 -11.44
C ASP A 22 4.96 -43.00 -10.37
N THR A 23 3.90 -42.29 -10.00
CA THR A 23 2.95 -42.74 -8.97
C THR A 23 2.05 -43.87 -9.45
N GLY A 24 1.72 -43.92 -10.73
CA GLY A 24 1.00 -45.03 -11.37
C GLY A 24 1.81 -46.32 -11.36
N TYR A 25 3.13 -46.24 -11.64
CA TYR A 25 4.03 -47.39 -11.52
C TYR A 25 4.10 -47.93 -10.09
N LEU A 26 4.24 -47.05 -9.09
CA LEU A 26 4.21 -47.43 -7.66
C LEU A 26 2.87 -48.04 -7.26
N THR A 27 1.76 -47.50 -7.77
CA THR A 27 0.40 -48.02 -7.51
C THR A 27 0.24 -49.42 -8.10
N TYR A 28 0.67 -49.63 -9.34
CA TYR A 28 0.66 -50.94 -9.99
C TYR A 28 1.48 -51.95 -9.20
N LYS A 29 2.70 -51.57 -8.78
CA LYS A 29 3.55 -52.44 -7.95
C LYS A 29 2.90 -52.79 -6.62
N HIS A 30 2.27 -51.84 -5.94
CA HIS A 30 1.59 -52.09 -4.66
C HIS A 30 0.48 -53.15 -4.77
N PHE A 31 -0.33 -53.13 -5.83
CA PHE A 31 -1.47 -54.05 -5.98
C PHE A 31 -1.13 -55.39 -6.63
N PHE A 32 -0.17 -55.43 -7.55
CA PHE A 32 0.00 -56.58 -8.45
C PHE A 32 1.32 -57.34 -8.27
N GLN A 33 2.33 -56.80 -7.56
CA GLN A 33 3.60 -57.52 -7.36
C GLN A 33 4.11 -57.43 -5.92
N PRO A 34 4.68 -58.52 -5.34
CA PRO A 34 5.32 -58.45 -4.04
C PRO A 34 6.45 -57.41 -4.08
N ILE A 35 6.44 -56.51 -3.10
CA ILE A 35 7.25 -55.29 -2.95
C ILE A 35 8.78 -55.57 -2.81
N GLY A 36 9.22 -56.83 -3.01
CA GLY A 36 10.51 -57.36 -2.59
C GLY A 36 11.72 -57.18 -3.52
N ILE A 37 11.65 -56.42 -4.62
CA ILE A 37 12.83 -56.22 -5.51
C ILE A 37 12.88 -54.78 -6.04
N CYS A 38 12.85 -53.78 -5.15
CA CYS A 38 13.08 -52.40 -5.56
C CYS A 38 14.47 -51.95 -5.12
N LEU A 39 15.41 -51.88 -6.06
CA LEU A 39 16.72 -51.19 -5.97
C LEU A 39 17.30 -51.16 -4.54
N ALA A 40 17.57 -52.32 -3.95
CA ALA A 40 18.28 -52.38 -2.68
C ALA A 40 19.73 -51.95 -2.91
N GLY A 41 20.07 -50.75 -2.47
CA GLY A 41 21.43 -50.21 -2.52
C GLY A 41 21.87 -49.70 -1.15
N PRO A 42 23.15 -49.34 -0.98
CA PRO A 42 23.69 -48.89 0.32
C PRO A 42 23.01 -47.62 0.89
N PHE A 43 22.15 -46.96 0.13
CA PHE A 43 21.49 -45.70 0.50
C PHE A 43 19.94 -45.76 0.52
N GLY A 44 19.31 -46.91 0.26
CA GLY A 44 17.84 -46.99 0.32
C GLY A 44 17.22 -48.30 -0.18
N ASP A 45 16.07 -48.63 0.40
CA ASP A 45 15.19 -49.76 0.08
C ASP A 45 13.77 -49.24 -0.06
N CYS A 46 13.29 -49.13 -1.31
CA CYS A 46 11.91 -48.73 -1.62
C CYS A 46 10.89 -49.73 -1.08
N GLY A 47 11.25 -51.00 -0.99
CA GLY A 47 10.35 -52.03 -0.48
C GLY A 47 9.99 -51.76 0.97
N LYS A 48 10.99 -51.48 1.81
CA LYS A 48 10.80 -51.10 3.21
C LYS A 48 9.96 -49.83 3.40
N VAL A 49 10.06 -48.87 2.49
CA VAL A 49 9.23 -47.64 2.52
C VAL A 49 7.78 -47.95 2.13
N LEU A 50 7.59 -48.69 1.03
CA LEU A 50 6.27 -49.01 0.46
C LEU A 50 5.49 -50.07 1.24
N SER A 51 6.15 -50.84 2.12
CA SER A 51 5.52 -51.78 3.05
C SER A 51 5.39 -51.23 4.46
N SER A 52 5.81 -49.98 4.72
CA SER A 52 5.71 -49.37 6.05
C SER A 52 4.25 -49.05 6.42
N GLU A 53 3.98 -48.85 7.71
CA GLU A 53 2.66 -48.40 8.20
C GLU A 53 2.22 -47.06 7.57
N TYR A 54 3.17 -46.23 7.13
CA TYR A 54 2.94 -44.93 6.50
C TYR A 54 2.65 -45.01 4.99
N SER A 55 2.73 -46.21 4.39
CA SER A 55 2.42 -46.42 2.97
C SER A 55 0.92 -46.39 2.66
N MET A 56 0.08 -46.42 3.70
CA MET A 56 -1.37 -46.41 3.63
C MET A 56 -1.92 -45.22 4.42
N LEU A 57 -2.91 -44.52 3.87
CA LEU A 57 -3.64 -43.46 4.55
C LEU A 57 -5.13 -43.78 4.50
N PHE A 58 -5.76 -43.99 5.66
CA PHE A 58 -7.17 -44.42 5.78
C PHE A 58 -7.51 -45.67 4.93
N GLY A 59 -6.58 -46.62 4.85
CA GLY A 59 -6.76 -47.84 4.05
C GLY A 59 -6.55 -47.66 2.54
N VAL A 60 -6.14 -46.46 2.09
CA VAL A 60 -5.82 -46.19 0.68
C VAL A 60 -4.30 -46.12 0.48
N PRO A 61 -3.74 -46.79 -0.54
CA PRO A 61 -2.31 -46.69 -0.84
C PRO A 61 -1.90 -45.27 -1.18
N LEU A 62 -0.82 -44.81 -0.56
CA LEU A 62 -0.31 -43.46 -0.75
C LEU A 62 0.12 -43.20 -2.21
N ALA A 63 0.63 -44.22 -2.90
CA ALA A 63 0.94 -44.15 -4.32
C ALA A 63 -0.29 -43.82 -5.18
N LEU A 64 -1.46 -44.40 -4.85
CA LEU A 64 -2.71 -44.12 -5.54
C LEU A 64 -3.17 -42.68 -5.28
N LEU A 65 -3.07 -42.21 -4.03
CA LEU A 65 -3.35 -40.82 -3.69
C LEU A 65 -2.43 -39.85 -4.43
N GLY A 66 -1.15 -40.20 -4.61
CA GLY A 66 -0.20 -39.46 -5.44
C GLY A 66 -0.64 -39.39 -6.91
N MET A 67 -1.09 -40.51 -7.49
CA MET A 67 -1.60 -40.53 -8.87
C MET A 67 -2.83 -39.64 -9.04
N LEU A 68 -3.79 -39.74 -8.13
CA LEU A 68 -4.98 -38.87 -8.10
C LEU A 68 -4.61 -37.39 -7.95
N HIS A 69 -3.61 -37.08 -7.13
CA HIS A 69 -3.08 -35.72 -6.97
C HIS A 69 -2.57 -35.14 -8.29
N TYR A 70 -1.71 -35.87 -9.02
CA TYR A 70 -1.17 -35.39 -10.29
C TYR A 70 -2.24 -35.29 -11.38
N LEU A 71 -3.17 -36.25 -11.45
CA LEU A 71 -4.31 -36.17 -12.39
C LEU A 71 -5.17 -34.94 -12.11
N TRP A 72 -5.52 -34.70 -10.84
CA TRP A 72 -6.29 -33.53 -10.44
C TRP A 72 -5.54 -32.22 -10.74
N MET A 73 -4.24 -32.17 -10.48
CA MET A 73 -3.40 -31.04 -10.86
C MET A 73 -3.42 -30.79 -12.38
N GLY A 74 -3.34 -31.84 -13.19
CA GLY A 74 -3.48 -31.76 -14.64
C GLY A 74 -4.80 -31.13 -15.07
N THR A 75 -5.90 -31.57 -14.47
CA THR A 75 -7.24 -31.00 -14.69
C THR A 75 -7.29 -29.52 -14.33
N LEU A 76 -6.75 -29.12 -13.18
CA LEU A 76 -6.72 -27.72 -12.75
C LEU A 76 -5.89 -26.84 -13.69
N VAL A 77 -4.71 -27.31 -14.11
CA VAL A 77 -3.87 -26.62 -15.09
C VAL A 77 -4.62 -26.48 -16.41
N TRP A 78 -5.21 -27.56 -16.93
CA TRP A 78 -5.95 -27.55 -18.18
C TRP A 78 -7.15 -26.59 -18.14
N LEU A 79 -7.96 -26.63 -17.07
CA LEU A 79 -9.09 -25.71 -16.87
C LEU A 79 -8.63 -24.26 -16.76
N SER A 80 -7.51 -23.99 -16.08
CA SER A 80 -6.95 -22.64 -15.94
C SER A 80 -6.62 -22.00 -17.29
N TYR A 81 -6.08 -22.79 -18.24
CA TYR A 81 -5.77 -22.31 -19.58
C TYR A 81 -6.98 -22.31 -20.52
N SER A 82 -7.91 -23.26 -20.37
CA SER A 82 -9.04 -23.41 -21.30
C SER A 82 -10.17 -22.43 -20.99
N LEU A 83 -10.43 -22.17 -19.71
CA LEU A 83 -11.48 -21.26 -19.25
C LEU A 83 -10.94 -19.87 -18.88
N GLY A 84 -9.61 -19.71 -18.77
CA GLY A 84 -8.98 -18.44 -18.40
C GLY A 84 -9.29 -17.94 -16.99
N SER A 85 -10.00 -18.72 -16.18
CA SER A 85 -10.53 -18.29 -14.88
C SER A 85 -9.49 -18.38 -13.76
N ASP A 86 -9.37 -17.31 -12.98
CA ASP A 86 -8.47 -17.22 -11.82
C ASP A 86 -8.80 -18.22 -10.72
N ILE A 87 -10.03 -18.74 -10.67
CA ILE A 87 -10.42 -19.71 -9.65
C ILE A 87 -9.62 -21.01 -9.76
N TYR A 88 -9.38 -21.50 -10.98
CA TYR A 88 -8.63 -22.73 -11.21
C TYR A 88 -7.14 -22.52 -10.94
N LYS A 89 -6.60 -21.33 -11.25
CA LYS A 89 -5.22 -20.95 -10.88
C LYS A 89 -5.03 -20.97 -9.36
N ARG A 90 -6.02 -20.48 -8.60
CA ARG A 90 -6.02 -20.51 -7.13
C ARG A 90 -6.07 -21.95 -6.60
N PHE A 91 -6.95 -22.80 -7.15
CA PHE A 91 -7.00 -24.21 -6.75
C PHE A 91 -5.70 -24.95 -7.09
N ALA A 92 -5.12 -24.72 -8.27
CA ALA A 92 -3.83 -25.30 -8.64
C ALA A 92 -2.70 -24.85 -7.68
N PHE A 93 -2.71 -23.59 -7.27
CA PHE A 93 -1.78 -23.09 -6.25
C PHE A 93 -1.96 -23.80 -4.90
N ILE A 94 -3.19 -23.88 -4.38
CA ILE A 94 -3.48 -24.57 -3.11
C ILE A 94 -3.08 -26.05 -3.20
N GLN A 95 -3.42 -26.71 -4.30
CA GLN A 95 -3.12 -28.12 -4.53
C GLN A 95 -1.63 -28.41 -4.60
N SER A 96 -0.85 -27.56 -5.29
CA SER A 96 0.62 -27.71 -5.35
C SER A 96 1.28 -27.45 -4.00
N ALA A 97 0.84 -26.43 -3.27
CA ALA A 97 1.34 -26.17 -1.92
C ALA A 97 1.07 -27.34 -0.98
N LEU A 98 -0.13 -27.93 -1.03
CA LEU A 98 -0.48 -29.13 -0.27
C LEU A 98 0.41 -30.32 -0.65
N GLY A 99 0.64 -30.52 -1.96
CA GLY A 99 1.55 -31.56 -2.47
C GLY A 99 2.97 -31.42 -1.92
N VAL A 100 3.51 -30.20 -1.84
CA VAL A 100 4.82 -29.94 -1.23
C VAL A 100 4.83 -30.26 0.27
N VAL A 101 3.82 -29.81 1.03
CA VAL A 101 3.76 -30.06 2.48
C VAL A 101 3.70 -31.56 2.77
N ILE A 102 2.84 -32.29 2.06
CA ILE A 102 2.73 -33.76 2.20
C ILE A 102 4.06 -34.42 1.80
N SER A 103 4.66 -34.01 0.67
CA SER A 103 5.95 -34.55 0.21
C SER A 103 7.08 -34.34 1.22
N LEU A 104 7.13 -33.18 1.87
CA LEU A 104 8.12 -32.88 2.92
C LEU A 104 7.90 -33.76 4.15
N TYR A 105 6.65 -33.97 4.57
CA TYR A 105 6.32 -34.85 5.68
C TYR A 105 6.70 -36.32 5.39
N LEU A 106 6.36 -36.83 4.22
CA LEU A 106 6.73 -38.19 3.80
C LEU A 106 8.24 -38.37 3.64
N THR A 107 8.93 -37.32 3.19
CA THR A 107 10.40 -37.29 3.14
C THR A 107 10.98 -37.33 4.55
N TYR A 108 10.44 -36.55 5.49
CA TYR A 108 10.84 -36.60 6.91
C TYR A 108 10.69 -38.00 7.49
N LEU A 109 9.56 -38.69 7.24
CA LEU A 109 9.36 -40.05 7.72
C LEU A 109 10.42 -41.02 7.18
N GLN A 110 10.78 -40.92 5.90
CA GLN A 110 11.82 -41.75 5.29
C GLN A 110 13.20 -41.55 5.95
N PHE A 111 13.60 -40.30 6.19
CA PHE A 111 14.89 -39.98 6.81
C PHE A 111 14.97 -40.34 8.30
N PHE A 112 13.96 -39.97 9.08
CA PHE A 112 14.07 -39.99 10.54
C PHE A 112 13.36 -41.18 11.20
N VAL A 113 12.29 -41.70 10.58
CA VAL A 113 11.47 -42.77 11.18
C VAL A 113 11.79 -44.13 10.56
N ILE A 114 11.59 -44.27 9.24
CA ILE A 114 11.79 -45.53 8.50
C ILE A 114 13.29 -45.85 8.34
N LYS A 115 14.12 -44.80 8.29
CA LYS A 115 15.57 -44.88 8.04
C LYS A 115 15.88 -45.67 6.76
N SER A 116 15.09 -45.41 5.72
CA SER A 116 15.26 -45.96 4.38
C SER A 116 14.69 -44.99 3.37
N LEU A 117 15.35 -44.86 2.22
CA LEU A 117 14.97 -43.93 1.17
C LEU A 117 14.41 -44.70 -0.03
N CYS A 118 13.31 -44.20 -0.59
CA CYS A 118 12.80 -44.68 -1.86
C CYS A 118 13.04 -43.66 -2.99
N PRO A 119 13.88 -43.96 -4.00
CA PRO A 119 14.15 -43.04 -5.10
C PRO A 119 12.90 -42.51 -5.82
N TYR A 120 11.87 -43.35 -6.03
CA TYR A 120 10.61 -42.91 -6.65
C TYR A 120 9.84 -41.92 -5.76
N CYS A 121 9.73 -42.18 -4.46
CA CYS A 121 9.09 -41.23 -3.54
C CYS A 121 9.85 -39.90 -3.45
N LEU A 122 11.18 -39.93 -3.44
CA LEU A 122 12.01 -38.73 -3.47
C LEU A 122 11.89 -37.98 -4.80
N PHE A 123 11.79 -38.70 -5.92
CA PHE A 123 11.54 -38.12 -7.23
C PHE A 123 10.15 -37.44 -7.27
N SER A 124 9.10 -38.10 -6.76
CA SER A 124 7.78 -37.50 -6.62
C SER A 124 7.77 -36.25 -5.72
N ALA A 125 8.54 -36.26 -4.62
CA ALA A 125 8.72 -35.09 -3.77
C ALA A 125 9.39 -33.94 -4.53
N LEU A 126 10.43 -34.23 -5.32
CA LEU A 126 11.08 -33.24 -6.19
C LEU A 126 10.11 -32.68 -7.24
N LEU A 127 9.33 -33.54 -7.91
CA LEU A 127 8.31 -33.12 -8.89
C LEU A 127 7.28 -32.18 -8.27
N SER A 128 6.82 -32.48 -7.04
CA SER A 128 5.88 -31.62 -6.31
C SER A 128 6.47 -30.22 -6.04
N VAL A 129 7.74 -30.14 -5.64
CA VAL A 129 8.44 -28.85 -5.43
C VAL A 129 8.62 -28.10 -6.75
N VAL A 130 9.05 -28.78 -7.81
CA VAL A 130 9.23 -28.16 -9.14
C VAL A 130 7.90 -27.62 -9.66
N MET A 131 6.83 -28.40 -9.56
CA MET A 131 5.48 -27.98 -9.96
C MET A 131 5.01 -26.76 -9.19
N TYR A 132 5.18 -26.74 -7.87
CA TYR A 132 4.85 -25.58 -7.04
C TYR A 132 5.61 -24.32 -7.48
N VAL A 133 6.91 -24.43 -7.75
CA VAL A 133 7.74 -23.31 -8.23
C VAL A 133 7.29 -22.83 -9.60
N LEU A 134 7.00 -23.74 -10.54
CA LEU A 134 6.55 -23.40 -11.88
C LEU A 134 5.17 -22.74 -11.88
N ILE A 135 4.20 -23.29 -11.14
CA ILE A 135 2.85 -22.72 -10.97
C ILE A 135 2.96 -21.31 -10.36
N ARG A 136 3.75 -21.16 -9.30
CA ARG A 136 3.96 -19.88 -8.63
C ARG A 136 4.63 -18.85 -9.54
N LYS A 137 5.53 -19.28 -10.42
CA LYS A 137 6.21 -18.40 -11.38
C LYS A 137 5.30 -17.98 -12.53
N GLU A 138 4.49 -18.90 -13.06
CA GLU A 138 3.59 -18.63 -14.19
C GLU A 138 2.43 -17.73 -13.79
N TRP A 139 1.81 -18.00 -12.64
CA TRP A 139 0.68 -17.21 -12.12
C TRP A 139 1.07 -16.34 -10.92
N HIS A 140 2.27 -15.75 -10.98
CA HIS A 140 2.83 -14.94 -9.90
C HIS A 140 1.89 -13.78 -9.52
N ASP A 141 1.30 -13.11 -10.50
CA ASP A 141 0.41 -11.99 -10.26
C ASP A 141 -0.91 -12.42 -9.64
N GLU A 142 -1.55 -13.46 -10.17
CA GLU A 142 -2.79 -13.98 -9.60
C GLU A 142 -2.58 -14.53 -8.19
N TYR A 143 -1.44 -15.18 -7.94
CA TYR A 143 -1.01 -15.59 -6.60
C TYR A 143 -0.88 -14.39 -5.66
N LYS A 144 -0.17 -13.34 -6.08
CA LYS A 144 0.03 -12.15 -5.25
C LYS A 144 -1.31 -11.47 -4.93
N SER A 145 -2.19 -11.32 -5.93
CA SER A 145 -3.55 -10.81 -5.74
C SER A 145 -4.35 -11.66 -4.75
N PHE A 146 -4.24 -13.00 -4.83
CA PHE A 146 -4.89 -13.92 -3.90
C PHE A 146 -4.38 -13.76 -2.46
N ILE A 147 -3.07 -13.68 -2.24
CA ILE A 147 -2.48 -13.47 -0.91
C ILE A 147 -2.91 -12.13 -0.32
N LEU A 148 -2.84 -11.05 -1.10
CA LEU A 148 -3.29 -9.72 -0.65
C LEU A 148 -4.77 -9.73 -0.26
N ALA A 149 -5.63 -10.43 -1.00
CA ALA A 149 -7.05 -10.59 -0.65
C ALA A 149 -7.25 -11.37 0.67
N LYS A 150 -6.41 -12.36 0.96
CA LYS A 150 -6.45 -13.07 2.25
C LYS A 150 -5.94 -12.23 3.41
N ILE A 151 -4.89 -11.44 3.20
CA ILE A 151 -4.41 -10.46 4.19
C ILE A 151 -5.51 -9.43 4.48
N GLU A 152 -6.18 -8.93 3.44
CA GLU A 152 -7.32 -8.02 3.59
C GLU A 152 -8.45 -8.64 4.42
N LEU A 153 -8.84 -9.87 4.08
CA LEU A 153 -9.89 -10.58 4.81
C LEU A 153 -9.51 -10.79 6.27
N GLY A 154 -8.29 -11.26 6.54
CA GLY A 154 -7.78 -11.43 7.90
C GLY A 154 -7.72 -10.12 8.69
N TYR A 155 -7.27 -9.04 8.05
CA TYR A 155 -7.27 -7.71 8.65
C TYR A 155 -8.70 -7.27 9.02
N LYS A 156 -9.64 -7.39 8.09
CA LYS A 156 -11.03 -6.95 8.28
C LYS A 156 -11.80 -7.78 9.31
N LEU A 157 -11.54 -9.09 9.39
CA LEU A 157 -12.25 -9.99 10.30
C LEU A 157 -11.65 -9.99 11.71
N PHE A 158 -10.34 -9.79 11.85
CA PHE A 158 -9.66 -9.96 13.14
C PHE A 158 -8.97 -8.67 13.64
N ALA A 159 -8.03 -8.12 12.87
CA ALA A 159 -7.21 -7.01 13.35
C ALA A 159 -8.01 -5.70 13.50
N LYS A 160 -8.82 -5.36 12.50
CA LYS A 160 -9.61 -4.13 12.47
C LYS A 160 -10.65 -4.09 13.60
N PRO A 161 -11.49 -5.12 13.84
CA PRO A 161 -12.42 -5.11 14.97
C PRO A 161 -11.71 -4.90 16.31
N LEU A 162 -10.59 -5.59 16.54
CA LEU A 162 -9.77 -5.41 17.74
C LEU A 162 -9.28 -3.96 17.88
N PHE A 163 -8.70 -3.39 16.82
CA PHE A 163 -8.22 -2.01 16.84
C PHE A 163 -9.34 -0.98 17.02
N PHE A 164 -10.55 -1.27 16.52
CA PHE A 164 -11.66 -0.33 16.53
C PHE A 164 -12.34 -0.22 17.90
N ILE A 165 -12.17 -1.22 18.77
CA ILE A 165 -12.61 -1.17 20.18
C ILE A 165 -11.64 -0.32 21.03
N LEU A 166 -10.36 -0.27 20.65
CA LEU A 166 -9.34 0.49 21.38
C LEU A 166 -9.35 1.99 21.04
N PRO A 167 -8.90 2.88 21.95
CA PRO A 167 -8.82 4.31 21.67
C PRO A 167 -7.99 4.61 20.41
N PRO A 168 -8.51 5.39 19.44
CA PRO A 168 -7.86 5.57 18.14
C PRO A 168 -6.49 6.26 18.19
N GLU A 169 -6.30 7.21 19.11
CA GLU A 169 -5.01 7.86 19.28
C GLU A 169 -3.96 6.89 19.84
N TRP A 170 -4.33 6.04 20.80
CA TRP A 170 -3.45 5.01 21.32
C TRP A 170 -3.04 4.01 20.24
N VAL A 171 -4.00 3.50 19.44
CA VAL A 171 -3.70 2.58 18.33
C VAL A 171 -2.72 3.22 17.34
N HIS A 172 -2.89 4.49 17.03
CA HIS A 172 -1.99 5.22 16.14
C HIS A 172 -0.58 5.38 16.74
N GLU A 173 -0.47 5.69 18.03
CA GLU A 173 0.82 5.78 18.73
C GLU A 173 1.55 4.43 18.77
N GLN A 174 0.82 3.33 19.03
CA GLN A 174 1.38 1.98 18.95
C GLN A 174 1.83 1.63 17.53
N ALA A 175 1.04 1.97 16.52
CA ALA A 175 1.41 1.75 15.12
C ALA A 175 2.72 2.48 14.78
N MET A 176 2.88 3.74 15.20
CA MET A 176 4.13 4.49 15.01
C MET A 176 5.31 3.82 15.71
N PHE A 177 5.15 3.43 16.98
CA PHE A 177 6.20 2.77 17.75
C PHE A 177 6.67 1.46 17.09
N TRP A 178 5.73 0.57 16.77
CA TRP A 178 6.07 -0.71 16.14
C TRP A 178 6.55 -0.56 14.69
N GLY A 179 6.01 0.42 13.97
CA GLY A 179 6.44 0.78 12.62
C GLY A 179 7.88 1.26 12.60
N GLU A 180 8.27 2.13 13.53
CA GLU A 180 9.64 2.62 13.67
C GLU A 180 10.61 1.48 14.03
N LEU A 181 10.24 0.63 14.99
CA LEU A 181 11.04 -0.54 15.35
C LEU A 181 11.22 -1.50 14.18
N ALA A 182 10.15 -1.76 13.41
CA ALA A 182 10.22 -2.63 12.24
C ALA A 182 11.05 -2.02 11.11
N GLY A 183 10.94 -0.71 10.88
CA GLY A 183 11.72 0.04 9.89
C GLY A 183 13.22 0.00 10.13
N ASN A 184 13.64 -0.08 11.40
CA ASN A 184 15.05 -0.15 11.76
C ASN A 184 15.67 -1.56 11.59
N ILE A 185 14.88 -2.57 11.22
CA ILE A 185 15.33 -3.97 11.10
C ILE A 185 15.20 -4.45 9.65
N SER A 186 16.34 -4.64 8.96
CA SER A 186 16.38 -4.93 7.52
C SER A 186 15.63 -6.19 7.09
N TRP A 187 15.69 -7.29 7.85
CA TRP A 187 14.96 -8.52 7.47
C TRP A 187 13.44 -8.35 7.61
N LYS A 188 12.96 -7.52 8.55
CA LYS A 188 11.53 -7.20 8.67
C LYS A 188 11.05 -6.41 7.47
N ARG A 189 11.84 -5.42 7.03
CA ARG A 189 11.59 -4.67 5.79
C ARG A 189 11.55 -5.58 4.57
N ALA A 190 12.52 -6.47 4.42
CA ALA A 190 12.56 -7.43 3.31
C ALA A 190 11.34 -8.37 3.29
N SER A 191 10.93 -8.88 4.46
CA SER A 191 9.72 -9.72 4.57
C SER A 191 8.45 -8.98 4.17
N LEU A 192 8.30 -7.72 4.60
CA LEU A 192 7.15 -6.88 4.21
C LEU A 192 7.19 -6.54 2.72
N GLU A 193 8.36 -6.19 2.18
CA GLU A 193 8.53 -5.91 0.76
C GLU A 193 8.17 -7.13 -0.08
N PHE A 194 8.57 -8.33 0.32
CA PHE A 194 8.17 -9.56 -0.38
C PHE A 194 6.64 -9.71 -0.45
N MET A 195 5.93 -9.45 0.66
CA MET A 195 4.47 -9.55 0.73
C MET A 195 3.76 -8.44 -0.04
N TYR A 196 4.20 -7.19 0.11
CA TYR A 196 3.44 -6.01 -0.31
C TYR A 196 4.02 -5.26 -1.52
N SER A 197 5.25 -5.52 -1.96
CA SER A 197 5.81 -4.77 -3.09
C SER A 197 5.05 -5.02 -4.38
N PHE A 198 4.82 -3.95 -5.15
CA PHE A 198 4.40 -4.06 -6.53
C PHE A 198 5.01 -2.89 -7.30
N LYS A 199 5.69 -3.19 -8.39
CA LYS A 199 6.36 -2.22 -9.26
C LYS A 199 5.93 -2.51 -10.69
N HIS A 200 5.51 -1.49 -11.41
CA HIS A 200 5.11 -1.64 -12.80
C HIS A 200 5.44 -0.37 -13.59
N PRO A 201 6.06 -0.48 -14.79
CA PRO A 201 6.47 0.70 -15.56
C PRO A 201 5.32 1.66 -15.89
N ALA A 202 4.11 1.14 -16.14
CA ALA A 202 2.94 1.95 -16.48
C ALA A 202 2.52 2.97 -15.41
N ILE A 203 2.95 2.79 -14.15
CA ILE A 203 2.60 3.69 -13.04
C ILE A 203 3.83 4.39 -12.43
N LYS A 204 5.02 4.20 -13.02
CA LYS A 204 6.26 4.82 -12.57
C LYS A 204 6.44 6.17 -13.28
N GLN A 205 6.63 7.24 -12.53
CA GLN A 205 6.65 8.60 -13.10
C GLN A 205 7.83 9.43 -12.61
N LYS A 206 8.28 10.39 -13.43
CA LYS A 206 9.22 11.43 -13.02
C LYS A 206 8.52 12.79 -13.04
N ILE A 207 8.22 13.33 -11.86
CA ILE A 207 7.43 14.55 -11.67
C ILE A 207 8.26 15.58 -10.92
N ALA A 208 8.36 16.81 -11.44
CA ALA A 208 9.19 17.88 -10.86
C ALA A 208 10.64 17.46 -10.53
N GLY A 209 11.24 16.61 -11.39
CA GLY A 209 12.58 16.07 -11.19
C GLY A 209 12.69 14.90 -10.20
N ILE A 210 11.59 14.50 -9.55
CA ILE A 210 11.52 13.44 -8.56
C ILE A 210 10.99 12.15 -9.22
N THR A 211 11.62 11.01 -8.96
CA THR A 211 11.16 9.70 -9.46
C THR A 211 10.26 9.03 -8.42
N PHE A 212 9.05 8.69 -8.83
CA PHE A 212 8.05 7.97 -8.04
C PHE A 212 7.87 6.58 -8.66
N GLU A 213 8.14 5.52 -7.90
CA GLU A 213 7.96 4.14 -8.38
C GLU A 213 6.48 3.76 -8.59
N ASN A 214 5.58 4.47 -7.91
CA ASN A 214 4.13 4.40 -8.07
C ASN A 214 3.49 5.72 -7.56
N PRO A 215 2.24 6.04 -7.93
CA PRO A 215 1.64 7.35 -7.67
C PRO A 215 1.00 7.48 -6.28
N ILE A 216 1.03 6.45 -5.44
CA ILE A 216 0.30 6.42 -4.18
C ILE A 216 1.24 6.73 -3.03
N GLY A 217 0.98 7.83 -2.31
CA GLY A 217 1.75 8.27 -1.16
C GLY A 217 0.95 8.39 0.13
N LEU A 218 1.66 8.38 1.26
CA LEU A 218 1.07 8.69 2.56
C LEU A 218 0.93 10.22 2.71
N SER A 219 -0.28 10.70 3.06
CA SER A 219 -0.51 12.13 3.31
C SER A 219 0.07 12.58 4.65
N ALA A 220 0.41 13.87 4.76
CA ALA A 220 0.75 14.51 6.02
C ALA A 220 -0.41 14.41 7.04
N GLY A 221 -0.05 14.25 8.31
CA GLY A 221 -0.93 14.16 9.49
C GLY A 221 -0.94 12.78 10.15
N TYR A 222 -0.52 11.75 9.41
CA TYR A 222 -0.31 10.40 9.95
C TYR A 222 1.08 10.31 10.60
N ASP A 223 2.16 10.40 9.81
CA ASP A 223 3.53 10.37 10.34
C ASP A 223 4.02 11.76 10.76
N TYR A 224 3.53 12.25 11.89
CA TYR A 224 3.98 13.53 12.47
C TYR A 224 5.28 13.43 13.28
N MET A 225 5.85 12.22 13.43
CA MET A 225 7.07 11.93 14.20
C MET A 225 8.22 11.38 13.34
N SER A 226 8.05 11.25 12.03
CA SER A 226 8.99 10.57 11.13
C SER A 226 9.31 9.13 11.58
N ALA A 227 8.30 8.43 12.09
CA ALA A 227 8.40 7.09 12.64
C ALA A 227 8.33 6.00 11.55
N PHE A 228 7.57 6.23 10.49
CA PHE A 228 7.30 5.23 9.46
C PHE A 228 8.23 5.33 8.25
N THR A 229 9.05 6.38 8.16
CA THR A 229 9.89 6.71 6.99
C THR A 229 10.71 5.53 6.44
N GLN A 230 11.20 4.64 7.30
CA GLN A 230 11.98 3.48 6.88
C GLN A 230 11.14 2.26 6.47
N ILE A 231 9.89 2.15 6.92
CA ILE A 231 9.03 0.96 6.72
C ILE A 231 8.00 1.13 5.60
N LEU A 232 7.56 2.37 5.31
CA LEU A 232 6.54 2.61 4.27
C LEU A 232 6.92 2.12 2.87
N PRO A 233 8.18 2.23 2.40
CA PRO A 233 8.58 1.67 1.10
C PRO A 233 8.27 0.16 1.00
N SER A 234 8.37 -0.57 2.12
CA SER A 234 8.14 -2.01 2.19
C SER A 234 6.66 -2.41 2.21
N ILE A 235 5.72 -1.47 2.41
CA ILE A 235 4.28 -1.74 2.40
C ILE A 235 3.55 -1.13 1.18
N GLY A 236 4.30 -0.79 0.14
CA GLY A 236 3.78 -0.49 -1.20
C GLY A 236 3.62 1.00 -1.53
N PHE A 237 3.83 1.92 -0.58
CA PHE A 237 3.79 3.35 -0.87
C PHE A 237 4.94 3.77 -1.81
N GLY A 238 4.64 4.68 -2.74
CA GLY A 238 5.62 5.27 -3.65
C GLY A 238 6.30 6.52 -3.10
N PHE A 239 5.72 7.17 -2.10
CA PHE A 239 6.28 8.33 -1.39
C PHE A 239 5.55 8.58 -0.07
N GLU A 240 6.04 9.52 0.74
CA GLU A 240 5.31 10.02 1.92
C GLU A 240 5.46 11.53 2.10
N THR A 241 4.58 12.12 2.90
CA THR A 241 4.79 13.48 3.47
C THR A 241 4.78 13.40 4.99
N VAL A 242 5.91 13.65 5.62
CA VAL A 242 6.03 13.77 7.08
C VAL A 242 5.42 15.09 7.57
N GLY A 243 4.85 15.08 8.78
CA GLY A 243 4.33 16.27 9.45
C GLY A 243 2.81 16.30 9.50
N THR A 244 2.17 17.47 9.53
CA THR A 244 2.74 18.81 9.40
C THR A 244 3.60 19.19 10.61
N ILE A 245 4.81 19.70 10.34
CA ILE A 245 5.79 20.16 11.32
C ILE A 245 5.74 21.68 11.38
N SER A 246 5.71 22.24 12.58
CA SER A 246 5.82 23.69 12.80
C SER A 246 7.22 24.09 13.25
N ASN A 247 7.49 25.39 13.28
CA ASN A 247 8.74 25.94 13.80
C ASN A 247 9.00 25.47 15.24
N MET A 248 7.98 25.60 16.10
CA MET A 248 8.01 25.18 17.50
C MET A 248 7.21 23.89 17.70
N PRO A 249 7.53 23.07 18.71
CA PRO A 249 6.74 21.88 19.04
C PRO A 249 5.33 22.24 19.47
N PHE A 250 4.39 21.31 19.25
CA PHE A 250 3.02 21.42 19.75
C PHE A 250 2.50 20.05 20.15
N GLU A 251 1.98 19.94 21.39
CA GLU A 251 1.48 18.69 21.96
C GLU A 251 0.16 18.20 21.34
N GLY A 252 -0.55 19.08 20.63
CA GLY A 252 -1.87 18.81 20.05
C GLY A 252 -3.01 19.40 20.88
N ASN A 253 -4.19 19.51 20.28
CA ASN A 253 -5.38 20.04 20.97
C ASN A 253 -5.82 19.14 22.16
N LYS A 254 -6.78 19.59 22.96
CA LYS A 254 -7.32 18.80 24.09
C LYS A 254 -7.89 17.45 23.60
N LYS A 255 -7.63 16.38 24.36
CA LYS A 255 -8.19 15.04 24.08
C LYS A 255 -9.70 15.01 24.36
N PRO A 256 -10.49 14.15 23.67
CA PRO A 256 -10.09 13.26 22.58
C PRO A 256 -9.84 14.01 21.26
N ARG A 257 -8.74 13.66 20.57
CA ARG A 257 -8.31 14.31 19.30
C ARG A 257 -8.57 13.48 18.06
N LEU A 258 -8.90 12.20 18.25
CA LEU A 258 -9.20 11.27 17.17
C LEU A 258 -10.45 10.50 17.52
N GLY A 259 -11.30 10.29 16.51
CA GLY A 259 -12.49 9.46 16.58
C GLY A 259 -12.64 8.64 15.31
N ARG A 260 -13.48 7.61 15.35
CA ARG A 260 -13.80 6.79 14.18
C ARG A 260 -15.29 6.89 13.90
N LEU A 261 -15.63 6.97 12.61
CA LEU A 261 -16.98 6.87 12.09
C LEU A 261 -16.99 5.68 11.13
N PRO A 262 -17.07 4.43 11.65
CA PRO A 262 -16.94 3.23 10.84
C PRO A 262 -17.95 3.12 9.69
N LEU A 263 -19.22 3.50 9.92
CA LEU A 263 -20.29 3.38 8.93
C LEU A 263 -20.09 4.39 7.79
N SER A 264 -19.71 5.62 8.12
CA SER A 264 -19.38 6.68 7.17
C SER A 264 -17.99 6.50 6.52
N ARG A 265 -17.25 5.45 6.90
CA ARG A 265 -15.85 5.20 6.48
C ARG A 265 -14.97 6.43 6.65
N SER A 266 -15.04 7.02 7.83
CA SER A 266 -14.46 8.31 8.17
C SER A 266 -13.70 8.26 9.50
N LEU A 267 -12.80 9.22 9.70
CA LEU A 267 -12.16 9.49 10.98
C LEU A 267 -12.40 10.93 11.34
N LEU A 268 -12.75 11.17 12.60
CA LEU A 268 -12.72 12.49 13.22
C LEU A 268 -11.29 12.82 13.64
N VAL A 269 -10.84 14.04 13.33
CA VAL A 269 -9.50 14.53 13.60
C VAL A 269 -9.55 15.95 14.15
N ASN A 270 -8.94 16.14 15.32
CA ASN A 270 -8.77 17.39 16.03
C ASN A 270 -7.35 17.49 16.63
N LYS A 271 -6.31 17.12 15.87
CA LYS A 271 -4.92 17.15 16.37
C LYS A 271 -4.29 18.54 16.46
N GLY A 272 -4.71 19.49 15.60
CA GLY A 272 -4.16 20.85 15.56
C GLY A 272 -2.66 20.93 15.31
N PHE A 273 -2.11 20.14 14.37
CA PHE A 273 -0.66 20.02 14.14
C PHE A 273 0.15 19.57 15.36
N ARG A 274 -0.28 18.51 16.05
CA ARG A 274 0.61 17.81 17.00
C ARG A 274 1.92 17.40 16.31
N ASN A 275 3.06 17.89 16.79
CA ASN A 275 4.37 17.62 16.20
C ASN A 275 5.54 17.98 17.15
N PRO A 276 6.74 17.41 16.98
CA PRO A 276 7.88 17.63 17.86
C PRO A 276 8.69 18.91 17.53
N GLY A 277 8.25 19.72 16.56
CA GLY A 277 8.95 20.91 16.09
C GLY A 277 10.02 20.62 15.05
N ALA A 278 10.44 21.68 14.35
CA ALA A 278 11.39 21.60 13.24
C ALA A 278 12.75 21.04 13.68
N ASP A 279 13.30 21.52 14.80
CA ASP A 279 14.67 21.17 15.22
C ASP A 279 14.82 19.67 15.55
N VAL A 280 13.86 19.10 16.28
CA VAL A 280 13.85 17.67 16.62
C VAL A 280 13.67 16.83 15.35
N THR A 281 12.76 17.24 14.47
CA THR A 281 12.50 16.54 13.20
C THR A 281 13.74 16.53 12.30
N ILE A 282 14.41 17.67 12.15
CA ILE A 282 15.65 17.79 11.37
C ILE A 282 16.73 16.88 11.95
N LYS A 283 16.92 16.88 13.27
CA LYS A 283 17.93 16.04 13.93
C LYS A 283 17.69 14.55 13.67
N LYS A 284 16.43 14.11 13.69
CA LYS A 284 16.03 12.73 13.40
C LYS A 284 16.27 12.38 11.93
N LEU A 285 15.70 13.15 11.00
CA LEU A 285 15.76 12.89 9.57
C LEU A 285 17.18 12.97 8.99
N LYS A 286 18.09 13.78 9.57
CA LYS A 286 19.50 13.85 9.14
C LYS A 286 20.22 12.50 9.22
N ARG A 287 19.79 11.62 10.13
CA ARG A 287 20.42 10.32 10.40
C ARG A 287 19.85 9.19 9.54
N MET A 288 18.85 9.49 8.71
CA MET A 288 18.11 8.50 7.93
C MET A 288 18.49 8.55 6.45
N SER A 289 18.25 7.43 5.77
CA SER A 289 18.36 7.30 4.31
C SER A 289 17.02 6.86 3.75
N PHE A 290 16.51 7.57 2.76
CA PHE A 290 15.18 7.35 2.20
C PHE A 290 15.26 6.51 0.92
N GLU A 291 14.51 5.42 0.85
CA GLU A 291 14.41 4.56 -0.35
C GLU A 291 13.44 5.10 -1.40
N PHE A 292 12.59 6.05 -1.00
CA PHE A 292 11.60 6.72 -1.85
C PHE A 292 11.57 8.23 -1.61
N PRO A 293 10.83 9.02 -2.39
CA PRO A 293 10.66 10.45 -2.14
C PRO A 293 9.99 10.76 -0.79
N LEU A 294 10.72 11.49 0.06
CA LEU A 294 10.21 12.05 1.32
C LEU A 294 9.79 13.51 1.15
N GLY A 295 8.54 13.85 1.43
CA GLY A 295 8.05 15.21 1.59
C GLY A 295 8.08 15.67 3.05
N ILE A 296 8.19 16.98 3.28
CA ILE A 296 8.03 17.58 4.62
C ILE A 296 6.93 18.63 4.54
N SER A 297 5.83 18.38 5.24
CA SER A 297 4.73 19.32 5.41
C SER A 297 5.08 20.32 6.51
N ILE A 298 5.00 21.62 6.20
CA ILE A 298 5.32 22.74 7.07
C ILE A 298 4.09 23.62 7.21
N GLY A 299 3.78 24.01 8.44
CA GLY A 299 2.65 24.89 8.77
C GLY A 299 2.96 25.78 9.97
N LYS A 300 2.05 26.71 10.27
CA LYS A 300 2.20 27.59 11.43
C LYS A 300 2.14 26.80 12.73
N THR A 301 2.91 27.21 13.72
CA THR A 301 2.79 26.74 15.10
C THR A 301 1.38 26.99 15.61
N ASN A 302 0.76 25.98 16.21
CA ASN A 302 -0.59 26.10 16.77
C ASN A 302 -0.54 26.70 18.19
N SER A 303 -0.18 27.98 18.29
CA SER A 303 -0.16 28.73 19.54
C SER A 303 -0.55 30.18 19.27
N ILE A 304 -1.47 30.73 20.08
CA ILE A 304 -1.87 32.13 19.99
C ILE A 304 -0.70 33.05 20.37
N GLU A 305 0.12 32.63 21.34
CA GLU A 305 1.28 33.41 21.80
C GLU A 305 2.38 33.51 20.73
N ILE A 306 2.57 32.45 19.95
CA ILE A 306 3.66 32.36 18.96
C ILE A 306 3.21 32.83 17.57
N ALA A 307 1.98 32.48 17.17
CA ALA A 307 1.48 32.66 15.81
C ALA A 307 -0.01 33.06 15.81
N GLY A 308 -0.41 33.90 16.77
CA GLY A 308 -1.78 34.41 16.91
C GLY A 308 -2.11 35.59 16.00
N THR A 309 -1.11 36.30 15.47
CA THR A 309 -1.34 37.33 14.45
C THR A 309 -0.91 36.85 13.07
N GLN A 310 -1.45 37.50 12.05
CA GLN A 310 -1.12 37.22 10.66
C GLN A 310 0.39 37.37 10.36
N LYS A 311 1.01 38.44 10.90
CA LYS A 311 2.44 38.71 10.74
C LYS A 311 3.29 37.65 11.43
N ASP A 312 2.92 37.28 12.65
CA ASP A 312 3.67 36.29 13.42
C ASP A 312 3.56 34.90 12.80
N ALA A 313 2.39 34.54 12.29
CA ALA A 313 2.19 33.28 11.59
C ALA A 313 3.01 33.20 10.28
N VAL A 314 3.12 34.29 9.51
CA VAL A 314 4.01 34.35 8.35
C VAL A 314 5.47 34.18 8.78
N SER A 315 5.89 34.90 9.82
CA SER A 315 7.26 34.82 10.35
C SER A 315 7.60 33.42 10.83
N ASP A 316 6.68 32.76 11.53
CA ASP A 316 6.82 31.41 12.06
C ASP A 316 7.00 30.37 10.94
N VAL A 317 6.17 30.43 9.89
CA VAL A 317 6.30 29.56 8.72
C VAL A 317 7.64 29.79 8.02
N VAL A 318 8.02 31.06 7.81
CA VAL A 318 9.32 31.42 7.20
C VAL A 318 10.49 30.86 8.02
N GLU A 319 10.44 30.94 9.34
CA GLU A 319 11.48 30.41 10.22
C GLU A 319 11.56 28.88 10.15
N ALA A 320 10.43 28.18 10.12
CA ALA A 320 10.41 26.74 9.90
C ALA A 320 11.10 26.35 8.58
N PHE A 321 10.76 27.04 7.47
CA PHE A 321 11.41 26.80 6.17
C PHE A 321 12.92 27.07 6.22
N LYS A 322 13.35 28.17 6.86
CA LYS A 322 14.78 28.47 7.05
C LYS A 322 15.51 27.36 7.80
N LYS A 323 14.93 26.86 8.90
CA LYS A 323 15.49 25.73 9.67
C LYS A 323 15.66 24.50 8.80
N PHE A 324 14.62 24.10 8.05
CA PHE A 324 14.69 22.94 7.15
C PHE A 324 15.71 23.12 6.01
N GLN A 325 15.83 24.32 5.43
CA GLN A 325 16.82 24.63 4.40
C GLN A 325 18.25 24.56 4.96
N LYS A 326 18.49 25.15 6.14
CA LYS A 326 19.78 25.05 6.86
C LYS A 326 20.09 23.61 7.29
N GLY A 327 19.04 22.83 7.55
CA GLY A 327 19.13 21.40 7.86
C GLY A 327 19.70 20.55 6.72
N ARG A 328 19.65 21.00 5.46
CA ARG A 328 20.17 20.26 4.28
C ARG A 328 19.72 18.80 4.23
N LEU A 329 18.47 18.54 4.59
CA LEU A 329 17.90 17.19 4.58
C LEU A 329 17.87 16.61 3.16
N LYS A 330 17.79 15.28 3.05
CA LYS A 330 17.63 14.56 1.77
C LYS A 330 16.18 14.44 1.29
N ASN A 331 15.24 15.18 1.91
CA ASN A 331 13.84 15.19 1.47
C ASN A 331 13.72 15.63 0.00
N ALA A 332 12.74 15.09 -0.73
CA ALA A 332 12.53 15.35 -2.14
C ALA A 332 11.78 16.67 -2.39
N TYR A 333 10.80 17.01 -1.54
CA TYR A 333 9.97 18.20 -1.70
C TYR A 333 9.49 18.75 -0.34
N TYR A 334 8.87 19.93 -0.36
CA TYR A 334 8.14 20.50 0.76
C TYR A 334 6.65 20.65 0.44
N GLU A 335 5.83 20.54 1.47
CA GLU A 335 4.41 20.89 1.42
C GLU A 335 4.18 22.09 2.34
N LEU A 336 3.64 23.19 1.82
CA LEU A 336 3.18 24.33 2.62
C LEU A 336 1.71 24.11 2.97
N ASN A 337 1.43 23.78 4.23
CA ASN A 337 0.08 23.46 4.69
C ASN A 337 -0.62 24.70 5.26
N ILE A 338 -1.51 25.28 4.45
CA ILE A 338 -2.36 26.42 4.83
C ILE A 338 -3.77 26.03 5.26
N SER A 339 -4.11 24.74 5.21
CA SER A 339 -5.51 24.28 5.17
C SER A 339 -5.99 23.53 6.41
N CYS A 340 -5.21 23.49 7.48
CA CYS A 340 -5.63 22.77 8.68
C CYS A 340 -6.78 23.50 9.38
N PRO A 341 -7.93 22.83 9.58
CA PRO A 341 -9.09 23.47 10.17
C PRO A 341 -9.11 23.50 11.70
N ASN A 342 -8.11 22.89 12.34
CA ASN A 342 -8.06 22.65 13.77
C ASN A 342 -7.04 23.56 14.49
N LEU A 343 -6.65 24.67 13.86
CA LEU A 343 -5.69 25.62 14.42
C LEU A 343 -6.41 26.74 15.18
N GLU A 344 -5.77 27.21 16.24
CA GLU A 344 -6.22 28.32 17.07
C GLU A 344 -5.72 29.66 16.51
N GLY A 345 -6.30 30.75 17.02
CA GLY A 345 -5.84 32.13 16.78
C GLY A 345 -6.46 32.83 15.57
N GLY A 346 -7.45 32.25 14.88
CA GLY A 346 -8.23 32.95 13.82
C GLY A 346 -7.46 33.36 12.55
N VAL A 347 -6.13 33.19 12.53
CA VAL A 347 -5.26 33.46 11.38
C VAL A 347 -5.66 32.59 10.19
N SER A 348 -5.83 33.23 9.03
CA SER A 348 -6.17 32.56 7.78
C SER A 348 -5.25 33.01 6.64
N PHE A 349 -4.76 32.05 5.87
CA PHE A 349 -4.00 32.30 4.64
C PHE A 349 -4.85 32.12 3.38
N TYR A 350 -6.18 32.10 3.50
CA TYR A 350 -7.09 31.94 2.36
C TYR A 350 -7.35 33.23 1.58
N PRO A 351 -7.52 34.40 2.23
CA PRO A 351 -7.68 35.66 1.50
C PRO A 351 -6.47 35.92 0.59
N SER A 352 -6.72 36.40 -0.64
CA SER A 352 -5.70 36.54 -1.67
C SER A 352 -4.51 37.41 -1.26
N ASN A 353 -4.75 38.50 -0.52
CA ASN A 353 -3.71 39.39 0.02
C ASN A 353 -2.83 38.65 1.03
N GLU A 354 -3.43 37.87 1.92
CA GLU A 354 -2.74 37.12 2.97
C GLU A 354 -1.93 35.95 2.42
N LEU A 355 -2.51 35.22 1.47
CA LEU A 355 -1.80 34.17 0.76
C LEU A 355 -0.59 34.76 0.00
N ASN A 356 -0.79 35.88 -0.70
CA ASN A 356 0.28 36.52 -1.43
C ASN A 356 1.39 37.03 -0.51
N ALA A 357 1.05 37.59 0.66
CA ALA A 357 2.03 38.02 1.66
C ALA A 357 2.88 36.83 2.16
N LEU A 358 2.24 35.71 2.50
CA LEU A 358 2.93 34.48 2.90
C LEU A 358 3.85 33.96 1.80
N LEU A 359 3.35 33.83 0.57
CA LEU A 359 4.12 33.30 -0.55
C LEU A 359 5.29 34.22 -0.95
N ASN A 360 5.10 35.54 -0.89
CA ASN A 360 6.20 36.51 -1.08
C ASN A 360 7.29 36.33 -0.01
N ALA A 361 6.90 36.15 1.26
CA ALA A 361 7.85 36.00 2.35
C ALA A 361 8.66 34.69 2.24
N VAL A 362 7.99 33.57 1.94
CA VAL A 362 8.67 32.27 1.74
C VAL A 362 9.50 32.28 0.45
N GLY A 363 9.03 32.90 -0.63
CA GLY A 363 9.74 32.99 -1.91
C GLY A 363 11.10 33.68 -1.81
N LYS A 364 11.26 34.62 -0.87
CA LYS A 364 12.56 35.29 -0.58
C LYS A 364 13.65 34.31 -0.12
N LEU A 365 13.28 33.14 0.40
CA LEU A 365 14.24 32.11 0.84
C LEU A 365 14.91 31.37 -0.34
N LYS A 366 14.40 31.54 -1.57
CA LYS A 366 14.91 30.91 -2.80
C LYS A 366 15.06 29.38 -2.68
N ILE A 367 14.01 28.74 -2.15
CA ILE A 367 13.93 27.29 -1.95
C ILE A 367 14.18 26.59 -3.29
N LYS A 368 15.10 25.61 -3.29
CA LYS A 368 15.50 24.88 -4.50
C LYS A 368 14.66 23.64 -4.78
N LYS A 369 14.07 23.06 -3.73
CA LYS A 369 13.25 21.86 -3.85
C LYS A 369 11.82 22.23 -4.25
N PRO A 370 11.09 21.34 -4.94
CA PRO A 370 9.68 21.53 -5.24
C PRO A 370 8.87 21.86 -3.99
N VAL A 371 7.92 22.79 -4.13
CA VAL A 371 7.00 23.17 -3.05
C VAL A 371 5.57 23.04 -3.54
N PHE A 372 4.76 22.31 -2.77
CA PHE A 372 3.33 22.12 -3.03
C PHE A 372 2.50 22.81 -1.96
N VAL A 373 1.45 23.54 -2.33
CA VAL A 373 0.54 24.18 -1.36
C VAL A 373 -0.62 23.24 -1.07
N LYS A 374 -0.83 22.86 0.20
CA LYS A 374 -1.97 22.01 0.60
C LYS A 374 -3.20 22.85 0.86
N MET A 375 -4.20 22.66 -0.01
CA MET A 375 -5.39 23.49 -0.14
C MET A 375 -6.54 23.00 0.74
N PRO A 376 -7.42 23.92 1.21
CA PRO A 376 -8.63 23.55 1.95
C PRO A 376 -9.67 22.89 1.05
N ILE A 377 -10.57 22.10 1.65
CA ILE A 377 -11.63 21.39 0.92
C ILE A 377 -12.99 22.09 1.04
N GLU A 378 -13.21 22.83 2.12
CA GLU A 378 -14.47 23.49 2.47
C GLU A 378 -14.72 24.79 1.70
N LYS A 379 -13.75 25.26 0.92
CA LYS A 379 -13.83 26.54 0.22
C LYS A 379 -14.66 26.44 -1.05
N SER A 380 -15.39 27.50 -1.35
CA SER A 380 -16.17 27.62 -2.58
C SER A 380 -15.26 27.65 -3.81
N ASP A 381 -15.80 27.33 -4.98
CA ASP A 381 -15.01 27.35 -6.23
C ASP A 381 -14.42 28.75 -6.49
N THR A 382 -15.15 29.82 -6.20
CA THR A 382 -14.68 31.20 -6.36
C THR A 382 -13.50 31.52 -5.44
N GLU A 383 -13.57 31.13 -4.16
CA GLU A 383 -12.46 31.28 -3.23
C GLU A 383 -11.24 30.44 -3.67
N VAL A 384 -11.45 29.21 -4.16
CA VAL A 384 -10.36 28.36 -4.63
C VAL A 384 -9.68 28.94 -5.87
N ARG A 385 -10.44 29.45 -6.84
CA ARG A 385 -9.91 30.16 -8.01
C ARG A 385 -9.05 31.35 -7.58
N ALA A 386 -9.56 32.18 -6.68
CA ALA A 386 -8.83 33.34 -6.18
C ALA A 386 -7.50 32.96 -5.50
N MET A 387 -7.44 31.82 -4.81
CA MET A 387 -6.19 31.29 -4.26
C MET A 387 -5.25 30.77 -5.37
N LEU A 388 -5.77 30.03 -6.36
CA LEU A 388 -4.99 29.52 -7.49
C LEU A 388 -4.38 30.66 -8.33
N ASP A 389 -5.14 31.73 -8.57
CA ASP A 389 -4.70 32.95 -9.26
C ASP A 389 -3.51 33.62 -8.56
N VAL A 390 -3.46 33.55 -7.23
CA VAL A 390 -2.31 34.01 -6.46
C VAL A 390 -1.16 33.03 -6.59
N ILE A 391 -1.40 31.74 -6.34
CA ILE A 391 -0.38 30.68 -6.34
C ILE A 391 0.38 30.62 -7.67
N VAL A 392 -0.33 30.67 -8.80
CA VAL A 392 0.28 30.53 -10.14
C VAL A 392 1.23 31.68 -10.50
N LYS A 393 1.10 32.84 -9.85
CA LYS A 393 2.03 33.98 -10.02
C LYS A 393 3.40 33.71 -9.39
N HIS A 394 3.47 32.78 -8.43
CA HIS A 394 4.68 32.40 -7.73
C HIS A 394 5.36 31.20 -8.39
N LYS A 395 6.25 31.46 -9.37
CA LYS A 395 6.94 30.41 -10.18
C LYS A 395 7.75 29.37 -9.37
N TRP A 396 8.04 29.63 -8.10
CA TRP A 396 8.73 28.68 -7.22
C TRP A 396 7.78 27.64 -6.60
N ILE A 397 6.47 27.85 -6.69
CA ILE A 397 5.46 26.85 -6.35
C ILE A 397 5.33 25.87 -7.51
N THR A 398 5.47 24.58 -7.20
CA THR A 398 5.41 23.49 -8.17
C THR A 398 3.98 23.03 -8.43
N GLY A 399 3.13 23.11 -7.42
CA GLY A 399 1.81 22.51 -7.49
C GLY A 399 0.96 22.70 -6.25
N VAL A 400 -0.18 22.02 -6.25
CA VAL A 400 -1.18 22.09 -5.19
C VAL A 400 -1.64 20.70 -4.79
N ILE A 401 -2.04 20.55 -3.54
CA ILE A 401 -2.58 19.31 -2.99
C ILE A 401 -4.02 19.56 -2.60
N PHE A 402 -4.96 18.90 -3.27
CA PHE A 402 -6.38 19.04 -2.99
C PHE A 402 -6.88 17.87 -2.16
N GLY A 403 -7.22 18.17 -0.91
CA GLY A 403 -7.76 17.23 0.06
C GLY A 403 -7.22 17.52 1.45
N ASN A 404 -8.10 18.02 2.30
CA ASN A 404 -7.94 18.07 3.75
C ASN A 404 -9.26 17.61 4.39
N LEU A 405 -9.47 17.90 5.67
CA LEU A 405 -10.64 17.42 6.41
C LEU A 405 -11.93 18.14 5.99
N GLN A 406 -13.01 17.37 5.80
CA GLN A 406 -14.37 17.86 5.62
C GLN A 406 -14.90 18.43 6.94
N LYS A 407 -15.53 19.61 6.88
CA LYS A 407 -16.16 20.28 8.03
C LYS A 407 -17.67 20.14 8.03
N ASP A 408 -18.25 20.05 6.84
CA ASP A 408 -19.69 20.04 6.69
C ASP A 408 -20.26 18.69 7.17
N ARG A 409 -20.84 18.71 8.37
CA ARG A 409 -21.50 17.56 8.98
C ARG A 409 -22.79 17.15 8.26
N LYS A 410 -23.31 18.02 7.38
CA LYS A 410 -24.50 17.76 6.57
C LYS A 410 -24.15 17.11 5.23
N ASP A 411 -22.87 16.86 4.92
CA ASP A 411 -22.50 16.19 3.67
C ASP A 411 -23.19 14.80 3.60
N PRO A 412 -23.83 14.47 2.46
CA PRO A 412 -24.63 13.25 2.34
C PRO A 412 -23.82 11.95 2.45
N SER A 413 -22.48 12.04 2.42
CA SER A 413 -21.61 10.88 2.62
C SER A 413 -21.57 10.38 4.08
N PHE A 414 -22.10 11.16 5.02
CA PHE A 414 -22.20 10.76 6.43
C PHE A 414 -23.47 9.98 6.71
N VAL A 415 -23.33 8.93 7.54
CA VAL A 415 -24.46 8.30 8.21
C VAL A 415 -24.93 9.23 9.33
N GLN A 416 -26.20 9.65 9.28
CA GLN A 416 -26.74 10.72 10.12
C GLN A 416 -26.61 10.42 11.62
N ASP A 417 -27.03 9.23 12.06
CA ASP A 417 -26.96 8.86 13.49
C ASP A 417 -25.51 8.82 13.99
N GLU A 418 -24.56 8.42 13.14
CA GLU A 418 -23.16 8.34 13.51
C GLU A 418 -22.52 9.74 13.65
N ILE A 419 -22.77 10.65 12.70
CA ILE A 419 -22.18 12.00 12.71
C ILE A 419 -22.73 12.88 13.83
N LEU A 420 -23.97 12.67 14.26
CA LEU A 420 -24.58 13.39 15.39
C LEU A 420 -23.86 13.11 16.71
N THR A 421 -23.29 11.92 16.87
CA THR A 421 -22.51 11.53 18.06
C THR A 421 -21.04 11.94 17.99
N ALA A 422 -20.57 12.44 16.85
CA ALA A 422 -19.17 12.77 16.66
C ALA A 422 -18.78 14.03 17.44
N GLY A 423 -17.72 13.93 18.26
CA GLY A 423 -17.20 15.04 19.08
C GLY A 423 -16.59 16.20 18.29
N VAL A 424 -15.78 17.03 18.95
CA VAL A 424 -15.14 18.20 18.33
C VAL A 424 -14.04 17.76 17.36
N GLY A 425 -14.09 18.27 16.13
CA GLY A 425 -13.10 17.99 15.09
C GLY A 425 -13.71 17.99 13.69
N ASN A 426 -12.88 17.62 12.72
CA ASN A 426 -13.22 17.56 11.29
C ASN A 426 -12.89 16.18 10.72
N PHE A 427 -13.36 15.88 9.50
CA PHE A 427 -13.52 14.50 9.06
C PHE A 427 -12.67 14.14 7.83
N SER A 428 -12.04 12.96 7.87
CA SER A 428 -11.32 12.37 6.72
C SER A 428 -12.11 11.24 6.08
N GLY A 429 -11.53 10.52 5.11
CA GLY A 429 -12.18 9.34 4.52
C GLY A 429 -13.22 9.69 3.46
N LYS A 430 -14.24 8.84 3.30
CA LYS A 430 -15.19 8.95 2.18
C LYS A 430 -15.92 10.31 2.06
N PRO A 431 -16.27 11.02 3.15
CA PRO A 431 -16.87 12.35 3.05
C PRO A 431 -16.02 13.43 2.36
N THR A 432 -14.70 13.18 2.21
CA THR A 432 -13.81 14.09 1.47
C THR A 432 -13.76 13.80 -0.03
N PHE A 433 -14.25 12.63 -0.48
CA PHE A 433 -14.03 12.13 -1.84
C PHE A 433 -14.63 13.04 -2.91
N ARG A 434 -15.92 13.37 -2.79
CA ARG A 434 -16.65 14.17 -3.78
C ARG A 434 -16.03 15.56 -3.94
N ARG A 435 -15.93 16.32 -2.85
CA ARG A 435 -15.47 17.70 -2.90
C ARG A 435 -14.00 17.81 -3.32
N SER A 436 -13.14 16.89 -2.88
CA SER A 436 -11.74 16.88 -3.34
C SER A 436 -11.63 16.60 -4.84
N ASN A 437 -12.48 15.73 -5.40
CA ASN A 437 -12.53 15.47 -6.83
C ASN A 437 -12.98 16.68 -7.64
N GLU A 438 -14.02 17.40 -7.18
CA GLU A 438 -14.48 18.65 -7.80
C GLU A 438 -13.36 19.70 -7.86
N LEU A 439 -12.62 19.88 -6.76
CA LEU A 439 -11.53 20.84 -6.69
C LEU A 439 -10.30 20.43 -7.52
N ILE A 440 -10.00 19.13 -7.62
CA ILE A 440 -8.96 18.61 -8.53
C ILE A 440 -9.32 18.97 -9.97
N LYS A 441 -10.56 18.68 -10.37
CA LYS A 441 -11.08 19.00 -11.71
C LYS A 441 -10.97 20.50 -12.00
N LEU A 442 -11.45 21.32 -11.08
CA LEU A 442 -11.39 22.78 -11.18
C LEU A 442 -9.96 23.30 -11.36
N ALA A 443 -9.03 22.84 -10.52
CA ALA A 443 -7.65 23.31 -10.61
C ALA A 443 -6.93 22.83 -11.87
N TYR A 444 -7.27 21.62 -12.35
CA TYR A 444 -6.67 21.09 -13.56
C TYR A 444 -7.17 21.82 -14.81
N SER A 445 -8.48 22.08 -14.91
CA SER A 445 -9.06 22.77 -16.06
C SER A 445 -8.52 24.19 -16.22
N GLU A 446 -8.25 24.90 -15.13
CA GLU A 446 -7.68 26.25 -15.17
C GLU A 446 -6.15 26.28 -15.29
N TYR A 447 -5.46 25.41 -14.55
CA TYR A 447 -4.03 25.53 -14.32
C TYR A 447 -3.23 24.23 -14.44
N GLY A 448 -3.80 23.14 -14.97
CA GLY A 448 -3.15 21.82 -15.08
C GLY A 448 -1.86 21.80 -15.92
N LYS A 449 -1.66 22.77 -16.82
CA LYS A 449 -0.40 22.95 -17.57
C LYS A 449 0.69 23.67 -16.78
N LYS A 450 0.33 24.36 -15.69
CA LYS A 450 1.24 25.20 -14.88
C LYS A 450 1.50 24.63 -13.49
N LEU A 451 0.55 23.90 -12.93
CA LEU A 451 0.60 23.35 -11.58
C LEU A 451 0.42 21.83 -11.64
N ILE A 452 1.31 21.10 -10.97
CA ILE A 452 1.10 19.69 -10.67
C ILE A 452 0.04 19.57 -9.57
N ILE A 453 -0.90 18.66 -9.74
CA ILE A 453 -1.97 18.44 -8.75
C ILE A 453 -1.76 17.10 -8.06
N ILE A 454 -1.71 17.12 -6.73
CA ILE A 454 -1.72 15.90 -5.91
C ILE A 454 -3.13 15.74 -5.34
N GLY A 455 -3.79 14.64 -5.68
CA GLY A 455 -5.14 14.33 -5.19
C GLY A 455 -5.09 13.68 -3.81
N CYS A 456 -5.82 14.23 -2.84
CA CYS A 456 -5.89 13.72 -1.48
C CYS A 456 -7.37 13.58 -1.04
N GLY A 457 -7.67 12.62 -0.17
CA GLY A 457 -8.99 12.46 0.46
C GLY A 457 -9.90 11.42 -0.20
N GLY A 458 -10.46 10.52 0.61
CA GLY A 458 -11.52 9.60 0.17
C GLY A 458 -11.10 8.40 -0.68
N VAL A 459 -9.79 8.12 -0.78
CA VAL A 459 -9.25 7.00 -1.57
C VAL A 459 -9.23 5.71 -0.75
N PHE A 460 -9.98 4.70 -1.20
CA PHE A 460 -10.08 3.36 -0.62
C PHE A 460 -9.82 2.26 -1.64
N THR A 461 -10.05 2.52 -2.93
CA THR A 461 -9.89 1.53 -4.01
C THR A 461 -9.07 2.07 -5.18
N ALA A 462 -8.76 1.20 -6.15
CA ALA A 462 -8.06 1.59 -7.37
C ALA A 462 -8.89 2.57 -8.20
N GLU A 463 -10.20 2.36 -8.26
CA GLU A 463 -11.16 3.21 -8.97
C GLU A 463 -11.23 4.61 -8.34
N ASP A 464 -11.17 4.71 -7.00
CA ASP A 464 -11.10 6.01 -6.33
C ASP A 464 -9.85 6.81 -6.73
N ALA A 465 -8.69 6.14 -6.76
CA ALA A 465 -7.42 6.75 -7.16
C ALA A 465 -7.45 7.10 -8.65
N TYR A 466 -7.93 6.19 -9.49
CA TYR A 466 -8.02 6.36 -10.93
C TYR A 466 -8.96 7.51 -11.30
N ARG A 467 -10.09 7.65 -10.60
CA ARG A 467 -11.01 8.77 -10.80
C ARG A 467 -10.33 10.10 -10.53
N LYS A 468 -9.52 10.20 -9.47
CA LYS A 468 -8.73 11.42 -9.19
C LYS A 468 -7.71 11.71 -10.28
N ILE A 469 -7.05 10.67 -10.79
CA ILE A 469 -6.08 10.79 -11.90
C ILE A 469 -6.77 11.32 -13.16
N ARG A 470 -7.88 10.69 -13.55
CA ARG A 470 -8.69 11.13 -14.70
C ARG A 470 -9.21 12.55 -14.57
N LEU A 471 -9.45 13.03 -13.35
CA LEU A 471 -9.84 14.43 -13.09
C LEU A 471 -8.66 15.41 -13.06
N GLY A 472 -7.42 14.95 -13.15
CA GLY A 472 -6.24 15.82 -13.29
C GLY A 472 -5.15 15.63 -12.22
N ALA A 473 -5.34 14.75 -11.24
CA ALA A 473 -4.28 14.46 -10.27
C ALA A 473 -3.13 13.66 -10.91
N THR A 474 -1.90 14.10 -10.70
CA THR A 474 -0.69 13.38 -11.15
C THR A 474 -0.19 12.38 -10.11
N LEU A 475 -0.38 12.67 -8.83
CA LEU A 475 -0.05 11.80 -7.70
C LEU A 475 -1.23 11.77 -6.73
N ILE A 476 -1.29 10.74 -5.88
CA ILE A 476 -2.37 10.54 -4.91
C ILE A 476 -1.80 10.41 -3.51
N GLN A 477 -2.45 11.04 -2.54
CA GLN A 477 -2.17 10.88 -1.11
C GLN A 477 -3.36 10.23 -0.39
N MET A 478 -3.09 9.28 0.50
CA MET A 478 -4.12 8.60 1.29
C MET A 478 -3.68 8.27 2.72
N ILE A 479 -4.67 8.14 3.61
CA ILE A 479 -4.50 7.65 5.00
C ILE A 479 -5.67 6.73 5.34
N THR A 480 -6.90 7.26 5.30
CA THR A 480 -8.08 6.59 5.86
C THR A 480 -8.38 5.25 5.21
N GLY A 481 -8.21 5.13 3.88
CA GLY A 481 -8.36 3.86 3.19
C GLY A 481 -7.47 2.74 3.77
N MET A 482 -6.21 3.04 4.07
CA MET A 482 -5.30 2.07 4.70
C MET A 482 -5.79 1.64 6.09
N ILE A 483 -6.31 2.57 6.90
CA ILE A 483 -6.79 2.26 8.26
C ILE A 483 -8.01 1.32 8.21
N PHE A 484 -8.89 1.51 7.24
CA PHE A 484 -10.12 0.72 7.11
C PHE A 484 -9.94 -0.61 6.40
N GLU A 485 -8.97 -0.68 5.49
CA GLU A 485 -8.79 -1.82 4.60
C GLU A 485 -7.57 -2.66 4.97
N GLY A 486 -6.54 -2.08 5.56
CA GLY A 486 -5.27 -2.71 5.92
C GLY A 486 -4.09 -2.23 5.06
N PRO A 487 -2.85 -2.57 5.45
CA PRO A 487 -1.63 -2.12 4.78
C PRO A 487 -1.50 -2.63 3.34
N GLN A 488 -2.05 -3.80 3.03
CA GLN A 488 -2.05 -4.39 1.70
C GLN A 488 -2.81 -3.57 0.66
N ARG A 489 -3.66 -2.64 1.10
CA ARG A 489 -4.53 -1.86 0.21
C ARG A 489 -3.74 -1.01 -0.77
N ILE A 490 -2.58 -0.50 -0.38
CA ILE A 490 -1.75 0.33 -1.27
C ILE A 490 -1.30 -0.47 -2.49
N THR A 491 -0.82 -1.69 -2.26
CA THR A 491 -0.44 -2.63 -3.33
C THR A 491 -1.62 -2.98 -4.23
N GLN A 492 -2.80 -3.22 -3.64
CA GLN A 492 -4.01 -3.53 -4.40
C GLN A 492 -4.44 -2.34 -5.28
N ILE A 493 -4.32 -1.10 -4.79
CA ILE A 493 -4.57 0.11 -5.57
C ILE A 493 -3.59 0.21 -6.73
N ASN A 494 -2.29 0.04 -6.48
CA ASN A 494 -1.28 0.11 -7.54
C ASN A 494 -1.50 -0.95 -8.64
N ARG A 495 -1.91 -2.17 -8.27
CA ARG A 495 -2.25 -3.23 -9.22
C ARG A 495 -3.51 -2.87 -10.03
N GLY A 496 -4.58 -2.50 -9.34
CA GLY A 496 -5.83 -2.11 -10.00
C GLY A 496 -5.68 -0.88 -10.91
N LEU A 497 -4.76 0.05 -10.60
CA LEU A 497 -4.43 1.15 -11.52
C LEU A 497 -3.86 0.65 -12.84
N VAL A 498 -2.98 -0.36 -12.83
CA VAL A 498 -2.46 -0.95 -14.07
C VAL A 498 -3.58 -1.61 -14.87
N ASP A 499 -4.47 -2.34 -14.19
CA ASP A 499 -5.60 -3.01 -14.83
C ASP A 499 -6.58 -2.00 -15.46
N LEU A 500 -6.91 -0.93 -14.74
CA LEU A 500 -7.78 0.15 -15.22
C LEU A 500 -7.16 0.93 -16.40
N LEU A 501 -5.86 1.20 -16.36
CA LEU A 501 -5.14 1.83 -17.47
C LEU A 501 -5.21 0.96 -18.73
N GLN A 502 -4.95 -0.35 -18.60
CA GLN A 502 -5.03 -1.28 -19.71
C GLN A 502 -6.46 -1.40 -20.25
N ALA A 503 -7.46 -1.42 -19.38
CA ALA A 503 -8.86 -1.47 -19.77
C ALA A 503 -9.29 -0.27 -20.61
N ASP A 504 -8.75 0.92 -20.31
CA ASP A 504 -8.98 2.16 -21.08
C ASP A 504 -8.01 2.34 -22.26
N GLY A 505 -7.13 1.36 -22.51
CA GLY A 505 -6.18 1.40 -23.63
C GLY A 505 -4.94 2.28 -23.42
N TYR A 506 -4.68 2.73 -22.18
CA TYR A 506 -3.50 3.52 -21.85
C TYR A 506 -2.28 2.64 -21.55
N SER A 507 -1.13 3.01 -22.11
CA SER A 507 0.13 2.31 -21.85
C SER A 507 0.83 2.81 -20.57
N HIS A 508 0.53 4.05 -20.19
CA HIS A 508 1.15 4.74 -19.07
C HIS A 508 0.17 5.70 -18.38
N ILE A 509 0.28 5.81 -17.05
CA ILE A 509 -0.61 6.60 -16.20
C ILE A 509 -0.71 8.08 -16.59
N SER A 510 0.34 8.65 -17.18
CA SER A 510 0.32 10.04 -17.65
C SER A 510 -0.72 10.30 -18.74
N GLU A 511 -1.07 9.28 -19.53
CA GLU A 511 -2.08 9.38 -20.59
C GLU A 511 -3.49 9.54 -20.01
N ALA A 512 -3.71 9.02 -18.79
CA ALA A 512 -4.99 9.13 -18.10
C ALA A 512 -5.13 10.43 -17.29
N VAL A 513 -4.08 11.25 -17.14
CA VAL A 513 -4.16 12.46 -16.30
C VAL A 513 -5.05 13.51 -16.95
N GLY A 514 -6.17 13.83 -16.31
CA GLY A 514 -7.06 14.93 -16.72
C GLY A 514 -7.95 14.65 -17.92
N VAL A 515 -8.12 13.39 -18.32
CA VAL A 515 -8.99 13.01 -19.45
C VAL A 515 -10.49 13.28 -19.22
N ASP A 516 -10.90 13.45 -17.95
CA ASP A 516 -12.27 13.79 -17.53
C ASP A 516 -12.38 15.21 -16.95
N ALA A 517 -11.33 16.02 -17.08
CA ALA A 517 -11.20 17.32 -16.42
C ALA A 517 -11.96 18.46 -17.09
#